data_AF-A0A2R5F4J3-F1
#
_entry.id   AF-A0A2R5F4J3-F1
#
_cell.length_a   1.000
_cell.length_b   1.000
_cell.length_c   1.000
_cell.angle_alpha   90.00
_cell.angle_beta   90.00
_cell.angle_gamma   90.00
#
_symmetry.space_group_name_H-M   'P 1'
#
loop_
_entity.id
_entity.type
_entity.pdbx_description
1 polymer ?
#
loop_
_entity_poly.entity_id
_entity_poly.type
_entity_poly.pdbx_seq_one_letter_code
_entity_poly.pdbx_strand_id
1 'polypeptide(L)'
;MAEPLKHIYDGLFLEGFAKRMKDAWLPFDSDRFLRQTRQGDWESLELKARMRRITESLGEALPTNYREALDVLYLVDEACTGFPYLFFPDFVEVFGRKEEDFPHSMEALERFTQRSSAEFAVRPFILDHPQEMVRQLLIWAEHPSEHVRRLASEGSRPRLPWAPALPMFKRDPLPVMPVLEKLKADPALYVRKSVANHLNDIAKDHPELVIATAKRWKGHNPLTDWIVRHACRTLIKRADPDIMELFGYTEAGMVGGRLITDASLTLSEESIVLGGEVQLRYAFTTAEREEGSEPLKLRVEYGIDFVKSSGSTSLKRFLLSDREWQGGKRVEGERTHRFADLTTRKHYAGNHVFTLWVNGIEVARSKLQVDAGEVG
;
A
#
# COMPACT_ATOMS: atom_id res chain seq x y z
N MET A 1 14.27 15.16 12.90
CA MET A 1 13.96 14.22 11.79
C MET A 1 13.84 12.84 12.40
N ALA A 2 12.91 11.99 11.95
CA ALA A 2 12.87 10.60 12.40
C ALA A 2 14.14 9.88 11.89
N GLU A 3 14.71 9.00 12.71
CA GLU A 3 15.87 8.21 12.30
C GLU A 3 15.52 7.26 11.14
N PRO A 4 16.43 7.07 10.16
CA PRO A 4 16.22 6.12 9.08
C PRO A 4 15.98 4.69 9.61
N LEU A 5 14.95 4.01 9.08
CA LEU A 5 14.57 2.65 9.53
C LEU A 5 15.70 1.62 9.42
N LYS A 6 16.70 1.84 8.56
CA LYS A 6 17.89 0.97 8.43
C LYS A 6 18.74 0.88 9.69
N HIS A 7 18.62 1.84 10.61
CA HIS A 7 19.34 1.83 11.89
C HIS A 7 18.73 0.89 12.93
N ILE A 8 17.61 0.23 12.62
CA ILE A 8 17.08 -0.88 13.45
C ILE A 8 18.08 -2.04 13.57
N TYR A 9 18.96 -2.20 12.58
CA TYR A 9 20.09 -3.12 12.59
C TYR A 9 21.33 -2.41 13.11
N ASP A 10 21.33 -2.05 14.39
CA ASP A 10 22.47 -1.45 15.06
C ASP A 10 23.40 -2.51 15.68
N GLY A 11 24.45 -2.03 16.36
CA GLY A 11 25.40 -2.91 17.02
C GLY A 11 24.76 -3.77 18.11
N LEU A 12 23.93 -3.15 18.95
CA LEU A 12 23.28 -3.81 20.09
C LEU A 12 22.33 -4.91 19.63
N PHE A 13 21.55 -4.66 18.57
CA PHE A 13 20.67 -5.64 17.96
C PHE A 13 21.45 -6.86 17.46
N LEU A 14 22.50 -6.63 16.67
CA LEU A 14 23.30 -7.71 16.09
C LEU A 14 24.04 -8.54 17.15
N GLU A 15 24.61 -7.89 18.17
CA GLU A 15 25.26 -8.57 19.30
C GLU A 15 24.26 -9.37 20.14
N GLY A 16 23.09 -8.77 20.44
CA GLY A 16 22.02 -9.46 21.14
C GLY A 16 21.51 -10.68 20.39
N PHE A 17 21.36 -10.58 19.06
CA PHE A 17 20.99 -11.71 18.22
C PHE A 17 22.08 -12.78 18.19
N ALA A 18 23.35 -12.40 17.98
CA ALA A 18 24.48 -13.34 17.95
C ALA A 18 24.64 -14.10 19.28
N LYS A 19 24.42 -13.43 20.41
CA LYS A 19 24.39 -14.06 21.73
C LYS A 19 23.25 -15.06 21.85
N ARG A 20 22.04 -14.68 21.44
CA ARG A 20 20.86 -15.57 21.46
C ARG A 20 21.10 -16.85 20.67
N MET A 21 21.68 -16.72 19.48
CA MET A 21 22.05 -17.88 18.65
C MET A 21 23.07 -18.78 19.36
N LYS A 22 24.10 -18.20 19.97
CA LYS A 22 25.12 -18.95 20.74
C LYS A 22 24.55 -19.71 21.93
N ASP A 23 23.67 -19.04 22.69
CA ASP A 23 23.02 -19.62 23.86
C ASP A 23 22.12 -20.81 23.48
N ALA A 24 21.44 -20.73 22.32
CA ALA A 24 20.56 -21.78 21.82
C ALA A 24 21.30 -22.92 21.11
N TRP A 25 22.37 -22.60 20.38
CA TRP A 25 23.17 -23.57 19.61
C TRP A 25 24.66 -23.27 19.79
N LEU A 26 25.30 -24.01 20.70
CA LEU A 26 26.68 -23.80 21.12
C LEU A 26 27.72 -23.72 19.97
N PRO A 27 27.58 -24.45 18.84
CA PRO A 27 28.51 -24.32 17.72
C PRO A 27 28.46 -22.98 16.96
N PHE A 28 27.46 -22.12 17.18
CA PHE A 28 27.36 -20.83 16.50
C PHE A 28 28.62 -19.99 16.72
N ASP A 29 29.25 -19.49 15.65
CA ASP A 29 30.41 -18.59 15.72
C ASP A 29 29.93 -17.13 15.68
N SER A 30 29.59 -16.60 16.86
CA SER A 30 29.11 -15.22 17.01
C SER A 30 30.09 -14.19 16.46
N ASP A 31 31.40 -14.40 16.64
CA ASP A 31 32.41 -13.44 16.20
C ASP A 31 32.51 -13.44 14.67
N ARG A 32 32.47 -14.62 14.03
CA ARG A 32 32.42 -14.71 12.57
C ARG A 32 31.16 -14.07 12.02
N PHE A 33 29.98 -14.37 12.58
CA PHE A 33 28.72 -13.76 12.16
C PHE A 33 28.76 -12.23 12.24
N LEU A 34 29.25 -11.66 13.34
CA LEU A 34 29.34 -10.22 13.53
C LEU A 34 30.33 -9.56 12.55
N ARG A 35 31.52 -10.17 12.35
CA ARG A 35 32.52 -9.67 11.39
C ARG A 35 31.99 -9.69 9.96
N GLN A 36 31.28 -10.74 9.57
CA GLN A 36 30.72 -10.87 8.22
C GLN A 36 29.54 -9.93 7.98
N THR A 37 28.70 -9.72 8.99
CA THR A 37 27.57 -8.80 8.89
C THR A 37 28.06 -7.36 8.75
N ARG A 38 29.02 -6.94 9.59
CA ARG A 38 29.52 -5.56 9.69
C ARG A 38 30.78 -5.30 8.84
N GLN A 39 30.84 -5.84 7.63
CA GLN A 39 31.95 -5.50 6.71
C GLN A 39 31.98 -3.99 6.41
N GLY A 40 33.09 -3.51 5.85
CA GLY A 40 33.35 -2.07 5.70
C GLY A 40 32.31 -1.28 4.89
N ASP A 41 31.48 -1.96 4.09
CA ASP A 41 30.41 -1.34 3.30
C ASP A 41 29.08 -1.16 4.08
N TRP A 42 28.96 -1.68 5.30
CA TRP A 42 27.71 -1.71 6.08
C TRP A 42 27.00 -0.35 6.20
N GLU A 43 27.76 0.72 6.42
CA GLU A 43 27.19 2.07 6.55
C GLU A 43 26.55 2.58 5.27
N SER A 44 27.03 2.12 4.11
CA SER A 44 26.46 2.45 2.79
C SER A 44 25.21 1.62 2.47
N LEU A 45 24.98 0.49 3.15
CA LEU A 45 23.86 -0.39 2.86
C LEU A 45 22.54 0.21 3.33
N GLU A 46 21.56 0.19 2.43
CA GLU A 46 20.16 0.50 2.73
C GLU A 46 19.43 -0.69 3.38
N LEU A 47 18.24 -0.46 3.93
CA LEU A 47 17.53 -1.39 4.80
C LEU A 47 17.45 -2.84 4.28
N LYS A 48 17.06 -3.05 3.02
CA LYS A 48 16.95 -4.40 2.43
C LYS A 48 18.30 -5.08 2.22
N ALA A 49 19.33 -4.30 1.87
CA ALA A 49 20.68 -4.83 1.71
C ALA A 49 21.28 -5.23 3.08
N ARG A 50 21.00 -4.47 4.15
CA ARG A 50 21.35 -4.86 5.53
C ARG A 50 20.69 -6.17 5.94
N MET A 51 19.38 -6.30 5.68
CA MET A 51 18.63 -7.55 5.93
C MET A 51 19.25 -8.74 5.18
N ARG A 52 19.52 -8.60 3.87
CA ARG A 52 20.14 -9.66 3.06
C ARG A 52 21.55 -10.02 3.55
N ARG A 53 22.36 -9.03 3.95
CA ARG A 53 23.70 -9.25 4.52
C ARG A 53 23.65 -10.06 5.82
N ILE A 54 22.65 -9.80 6.68
CA ILE A 54 22.44 -10.59 7.91
C ILE A 54 22.11 -12.03 7.53
N THR A 55 21.22 -12.24 6.56
CA THR A 55 20.84 -13.57 6.08
C THR A 55 22.02 -14.35 5.50
N GLU A 56 22.83 -13.73 4.66
CA GLU A 56 24.03 -14.36 4.07
C GLU A 56 25.04 -14.73 5.16
N SER A 57 25.32 -13.80 6.09
CA SER A 57 26.23 -14.05 7.23
C SER A 57 25.70 -15.17 8.15
N LEU A 58 24.37 -15.27 8.31
CA LEU A 58 23.74 -16.33 9.06
C LEU A 58 23.91 -17.68 8.37
N GLY A 59 23.76 -17.76 7.04
CA GLY A 59 23.99 -18.98 6.27
C GLY A 59 25.42 -19.50 6.33
N GLU A 60 26.40 -18.61 6.48
CA GLU A 60 27.80 -19.01 6.70
C GLU A 60 28.09 -19.50 8.13
N ALA A 61 27.25 -19.11 9.10
CA ALA A 61 27.40 -19.44 10.51
C ALA A 61 26.52 -20.63 10.96
N LEU A 62 25.61 -21.09 10.11
CA LEU A 62 24.70 -22.22 10.34
C LEU A 62 25.18 -23.51 9.64
N PRO A 63 24.60 -24.68 9.97
CA PRO A 63 24.83 -25.92 9.24
C PRO A 63 24.66 -25.75 7.72
N THR A 64 25.51 -26.41 6.94
CA THR A 64 25.42 -26.38 5.47
C THR A 64 24.17 -27.11 4.95
N ASN A 65 23.66 -28.08 5.71
CA ASN A 65 22.37 -28.70 5.43
C ASN A 65 21.25 -27.72 5.80
N TYR A 66 20.40 -27.38 4.81
CA TYR A 66 19.32 -26.41 4.98
C TYR A 66 18.34 -26.78 6.10
N ARG A 67 18.00 -28.05 6.24
CA ARG A 67 17.02 -28.51 7.24
C ARG A 67 17.59 -28.42 8.64
N GLU A 68 18.84 -28.82 8.82
CA GLU A 68 19.56 -28.63 10.09
C GLU A 68 19.71 -27.14 10.45
N ALA A 69 19.90 -26.27 9.46
CA ALA A 69 19.92 -24.83 9.68
C ALA A 69 18.56 -24.29 10.13
N LEU A 70 17.46 -24.77 9.55
CA LEU A 70 16.10 -24.44 10.02
C LEU A 70 15.88 -24.90 11.46
N ASP A 71 16.30 -26.12 11.81
CA ASP A 71 16.17 -26.65 13.17
C ASP A 71 16.85 -25.73 14.19
N VAL A 72 18.03 -25.21 13.87
CA VAL A 72 18.73 -24.22 14.71
C VAL A 72 17.94 -22.91 14.81
N LEU A 73 17.39 -22.40 13.71
CA LEU A 73 16.58 -21.18 13.73
C LEU A 73 15.28 -21.34 14.54
N TYR A 74 14.67 -22.52 14.52
CA TYR A 74 13.48 -22.83 15.31
C TYR A 74 13.74 -22.83 16.83
N LEU A 75 14.99 -22.96 17.28
CA LEU A 75 15.33 -22.85 18.70
C LEU A 75 15.14 -21.42 19.26
N VAL A 76 15.15 -20.40 18.39
CA VAL A 76 15.18 -18.99 18.80
C VAL A 76 14.02 -18.16 18.27
N ASP A 77 13.26 -18.66 17.29
CA ASP A 77 12.32 -17.87 16.49
C ASP A 77 11.19 -17.23 17.32
N GLU A 78 10.74 -17.90 18.39
CA GLU A 78 9.68 -17.39 19.26
C GLU A 78 10.04 -16.07 19.95
N ALA A 79 11.33 -15.84 20.21
CA ALA A 79 11.84 -14.60 20.81
C ALA A 79 12.24 -13.55 19.75
N CYS A 80 12.18 -13.90 18.47
CA CYS A 80 12.62 -13.10 17.34
C CYS A 80 11.40 -12.49 16.63
N THR A 81 10.73 -11.53 17.28
CA THR A 81 9.47 -10.94 16.81
C THR A 81 9.61 -9.52 16.25
N GLY A 82 8.79 -9.21 15.25
CA GLY A 82 8.70 -7.89 14.63
C GLY A 82 9.59 -7.71 13.40
N PHE A 83 9.58 -6.47 12.91
CA PHE A 83 10.23 -6.07 11.66
C PHE A 83 11.74 -6.39 11.53
N PRO A 84 12.58 -6.29 12.58
CA PRO A 84 13.99 -6.64 12.45
C PRO A 84 14.20 -8.09 11.99
N TYR A 85 13.30 -9.01 12.30
CA TYR A 85 13.50 -10.44 12.04
C TYR A 85 12.95 -10.89 10.68
N LEU A 86 12.77 -9.97 9.73
CA LEU A 86 12.44 -10.32 8.35
C LEU A 86 13.55 -11.14 7.66
N PHE A 87 14.77 -11.12 8.21
CA PHE A 87 15.87 -11.97 7.73
C PHE A 87 15.64 -13.48 7.99
N PHE A 88 14.71 -13.88 8.87
CA PHE A 88 14.33 -15.30 9.06
C PHE A 88 13.58 -15.85 7.84
N PRO A 89 12.45 -15.25 7.39
CA PRO A 89 11.87 -15.60 6.10
C PRO A 89 12.83 -15.40 4.93
N ASP A 90 13.65 -14.34 4.94
CA ASP A 90 14.66 -14.11 3.89
C ASP A 90 15.68 -15.25 3.80
N PHE A 91 16.04 -15.88 4.92
CA PHE A 91 16.87 -17.09 4.95
C PHE A 91 16.25 -18.24 4.16
N VAL A 92 14.94 -18.44 4.30
CA VAL A 92 14.20 -19.44 3.51
C VAL A 92 14.22 -19.10 2.03
N GLU A 93 14.07 -17.82 1.67
CA GLU A 93 14.20 -17.35 0.28
C GLU A 93 15.59 -17.63 -0.31
N VAL A 94 16.65 -17.40 0.47
CA VAL A 94 18.04 -17.54 -0.01
C VAL A 94 18.46 -19.00 -0.12
N PHE A 95 18.17 -19.81 0.90
CA PHE A 95 18.76 -21.14 1.05
C PHE A 95 17.78 -22.30 0.78
N GLY A 96 16.46 -22.03 0.78
CA GLY A 96 15.41 -23.06 0.71
C GLY A 96 14.78 -23.30 -0.66
N ARG A 97 15.32 -22.72 -1.75
CA ARG A 97 14.69 -22.76 -3.09
C ARG A 97 14.89 -24.06 -3.87
N LYS A 98 15.57 -25.07 -3.31
CA LYS A 98 15.68 -26.37 -3.97
C LYS A 98 14.31 -27.07 -3.94
N GLU A 99 13.98 -27.79 -5.01
CA GLU A 99 12.70 -28.49 -5.14
C GLU A 99 12.45 -29.49 -3.99
N GLU A 100 13.48 -30.23 -3.57
CA GLU A 100 13.43 -31.18 -2.45
C GLU A 100 13.19 -30.51 -1.07
N ASP A 101 13.47 -29.22 -0.96
CA ASP A 101 13.30 -28.43 0.27
C ASP A 101 11.99 -27.63 0.27
N PHE A 102 11.22 -27.65 -0.81
CA PHE A 102 9.96 -26.90 -0.93
C PHE A 102 9.00 -27.14 0.25
N PRO A 103 8.72 -28.38 0.70
CA PRO A 103 7.82 -28.60 1.84
C PRO A 103 8.33 -27.96 3.14
N HIS A 104 9.65 -28.05 3.40
CA HIS A 104 10.29 -27.50 4.60
C HIS A 104 10.31 -25.96 4.53
N SER A 105 10.52 -25.41 3.34
CA SER A 105 10.42 -23.96 3.12
C SER A 105 9.01 -23.44 3.38
N MET A 106 7.97 -24.13 2.94
CA MET A 106 6.59 -23.71 3.20
C MET A 106 6.26 -23.72 4.70
N GLU A 107 6.67 -24.78 5.40
CA GLU A 107 6.54 -24.86 6.87
C GLU A 107 7.30 -23.73 7.57
N ALA A 108 8.54 -23.46 7.15
CA ALA A 108 9.36 -22.41 7.71
C ALA A 108 8.74 -21.01 7.49
N LEU A 109 8.24 -20.72 6.28
CA LEU A 109 7.57 -19.45 5.98
C LEU A 109 6.29 -19.29 6.79
N GLU A 110 5.49 -20.34 6.93
CA GLU A 110 4.28 -20.37 7.76
C GLU A 110 4.60 -20.12 9.23
N ARG A 111 5.68 -20.69 9.74
CA ARG A 111 6.14 -20.47 11.12
C ARG A 111 6.65 -19.05 11.33
N PHE A 112 7.61 -18.61 10.52
CA PHE A 112 8.26 -17.31 10.69
C PHE A 112 7.32 -16.12 10.43
N THR A 113 6.34 -16.25 9.52
CA THR A 113 5.39 -15.15 9.27
C THR A 113 4.54 -14.79 10.48
N GLN A 114 4.41 -15.69 11.47
CA GLN A 114 3.67 -15.44 12.72
C GLN A 114 4.49 -14.63 13.73
N ARG A 115 5.81 -14.51 13.53
CA ARG A 115 6.73 -13.73 14.37
C ARG A 115 7.10 -12.41 13.71
N SER A 116 7.22 -12.38 12.38
CA SER A 116 7.51 -11.19 11.58
C SER A 116 6.57 -11.09 10.37
N SER A 117 7.08 -11.33 9.16
CA SER A 117 6.28 -11.48 7.94
C SER A 117 7.09 -12.17 6.84
N ALA A 118 6.50 -13.16 6.17
CA ALA A 118 7.09 -13.80 5.00
C ALA A 118 6.67 -13.17 3.66
N GLU A 119 6.09 -11.96 3.67
CA GLU A 119 5.48 -11.34 2.47
C GLU A 119 6.44 -11.13 1.29
N PHE A 120 7.74 -10.98 1.57
CA PHE A 120 8.79 -10.89 0.55
C PHE A 120 9.28 -12.28 0.16
N ALA A 121 9.65 -13.09 1.16
CA ALA A 121 10.28 -14.38 0.98
C ALA A 121 9.43 -15.42 0.25
N VAL A 122 8.11 -15.34 0.35
CA VAL A 122 7.19 -16.24 -0.36
C VAL A 122 7.18 -15.99 -1.88
N ARG A 123 7.57 -14.80 -2.33
CA ARG A 123 7.34 -14.37 -3.72
C ARG A 123 8.21 -15.10 -4.74
N PRO A 124 9.49 -15.39 -4.48
CA PRO A 124 10.28 -16.24 -5.37
C PRO A 124 9.67 -17.63 -5.55
N PHE A 125 9.14 -18.25 -4.49
CA PHE A 125 8.42 -19.52 -4.62
C PHE A 125 7.16 -19.39 -5.50
N ILE A 126 6.42 -18.28 -5.40
CA ILE A 126 5.25 -18.02 -6.28
C ILE A 126 5.68 -17.85 -7.74
N LEU A 127 6.85 -17.23 -7.99
CA LEU A 127 7.40 -17.05 -9.34
C LEU A 127 7.87 -18.38 -9.94
N ASP A 128 8.54 -19.21 -9.14
CA ASP A 128 9.11 -20.49 -9.58
C ASP A 128 8.04 -21.58 -9.74
N HIS A 129 7.08 -21.64 -8.81
CA HIS A 129 6.07 -22.71 -8.69
C HIS A 129 4.64 -22.14 -8.51
N PRO A 130 4.10 -21.40 -9.49
CA PRO A 130 2.86 -20.65 -9.32
C PRO A 130 1.65 -21.53 -9.01
N GLN A 131 1.55 -22.73 -9.58
CA GLN A 131 0.41 -23.62 -9.37
C GLN A 131 0.43 -24.21 -7.95
N GLU A 132 1.57 -24.73 -7.53
CA GLU A 132 1.82 -25.29 -6.20
C GLU A 132 1.59 -24.23 -5.14
N MET A 133 2.12 -23.02 -5.36
CA MET A 133 1.93 -21.92 -4.43
C MET A 133 0.48 -21.44 -4.36
N VAL A 134 -0.28 -21.40 -5.46
CA VAL A 134 -1.72 -21.08 -5.38
C VAL A 134 -2.46 -22.10 -4.50
N ARG A 135 -2.12 -23.39 -4.58
CA ARG A 135 -2.68 -24.42 -3.69
C ARG A 135 -2.29 -24.15 -2.23
N GLN A 136 -1.03 -23.83 -1.96
CA GLN A 136 -0.56 -23.52 -0.60
C GLN A 136 -1.21 -22.25 -0.03
N LEU A 137 -1.37 -21.20 -0.84
CA LEU A 137 -2.05 -19.96 -0.44
C LEU A 137 -3.52 -20.21 -0.08
N LEU A 138 -4.19 -21.15 -0.76
CA LEU A 138 -5.56 -21.54 -0.41
C LEU A 138 -5.65 -22.26 0.93
N ILE A 139 -4.67 -23.11 1.25
CA ILE A 139 -4.55 -23.75 2.56
C ILE A 139 -4.31 -22.69 3.64
N TRP A 140 -3.34 -21.80 3.42
CA TRP A 140 -3.02 -20.71 4.35
C TRP A 140 -4.17 -19.73 4.57
N ALA A 141 -5.07 -19.55 3.61
CA ALA A 141 -6.26 -18.73 3.75
C ALA A 141 -7.24 -19.25 4.82
N GLU A 142 -7.17 -20.53 5.19
CA GLU A 142 -8.03 -21.15 6.20
C GLU A 142 -7.31 -21.37 7.54
N HIS A 143 -6.04 -20.98 7.64
CA HIS A 143 -5.22 -21.23 8.81
C HIS A 143 -5.74 -20.48 10.06
N PRO A 144 -5.67 -21.06 11.28
CA PRO A 144 -6.16 -20.42 12.50
C PRO A 144 -5.47 -19.09 12.83
N SER A 145 -4.18 -18.95 12.52
CA SER A 145 -3.41 -17.72 12.72
C SER A 145 -3.72 -16.65 11.67
N GLU A 146 -4.08 -15.44 12.13
CA GLU A 146 -4.33 -14.30 11.25
C GLU A 146 -3.09 -13.88 10.44
N HIS A 147 -1.89 -14.14 10.94
CA HIS A 147 -0.64 -13.83 10.24
C HIS A 147 -0.44 -14.68 8.99
N VAL A 148 -0.80 -15.96 9.07
CA VAL A 148 -0.73 -16.92 7.94
C VAL A 148 -1.83 -16.61 6.91
N ARG A 149 -3.06 -16.34 7.37
CA ARG A 149 -4.14 -15.88 6.48
C ARG A 149 -3.79 -14.57 5.78
N ARG A 150 -3.16 -13.64 6.50
CA ARG A 150 -2.66 -12.39 5.91
C ARG A 150 -1.56 -12.66 4.90
N LEU A 151 -0.62 -13.57 5.17
CA LEU A 151 0.41 -13.95 4.19
C LEU A 151 -0.19 -14.47 2.89
N ALA A 152 -1.25 -15.29 2.97
CA ALA A 152 -1.94 -15.81 1.79
C ALA A 152 -2.44 -14.68 0.87
N SER A 153 -3.01 -13.62 1.44
CA SER A 153 -3.44 -12.45 0.69
C SER A 153 -2.28 -11.52 0.32
N GLU A 154 -1.39 -11.17 1.24
CA GLU A 154 -0.39 -10.12 1.06
C GLU A 154 0.76 -10.58 0.17
N GLY A 155 1.28 -11.78 0.43
CA GLY A 155 2.39 -12.37 -0.31
C GLY A 155 2.08 -12.59 -1.79
N SER A 156 0.80 -12.84 -2.10
CA SER A 156 0.30 -13.04 -3.46
C SER A 156 -0.13 -11.74 -4.17
N ARG A 157 0.06 -10.57 -3.56
CA ARG A 157 -0.32 -9.29 -4.19
C ARG A 157 0.43 -9.04 -5.51
N PRO A 158 -0.27 -8.63 -6.58
CA PRO A 158 0.35 -8.29 -7.86
C PRO A 158 1.38 -7.17 -7.74
N ARG A 159 1.15 -6.20 -6.84
CA ARG A 159 1.92 -4.94 -6.72
C ARG A 159 2.28 -4.62 -5.26
N LEU A 160 2.85 -5.60 -4.55
CA LEU A 160 3.31 -5.41 -3.17
C LEU A 160 4.41 -4.33 -3.11
N PRO A 161 4.30 -3.31 -2.25
CA PRO A 161 5.35 -2.31 -2.04
C PRO A 161 6.66 -2.96 -1.59
N TRP A 162 7.78 -2.34 -1.99
CA TRP A 162 9.15 -2.80 -1.68
C TRP A 162 9.53 -4.17 -2.25
N ALA A 163 8.62 -4.90 -2.87
CA ALA A 163 8.88 -6.20 -3.49
C ALA A 163 8.80 -6.11 -5.03
N PRO A 164 9.49 -7.01 -5.76
CA PRO A 164 9.22 -7.20 -7.18
C PRO A 164 7.73 -7.52 -7.40
N ALA A 165 7.13 -6.99 -8.46
CA ALA A 165 5.75 -7.33 -8.83
C ALA A 165 5.64 -8.83 -9.18
N LEU A 166 4.43 -9.40 -9.11
CA LEU A 166 4.14 -10.74 -9.64
C LEU A 166 3.48 -10.56 -11.02
N PRO A 167 4.25 -10.63 -12.13
CA PRO A 167 3.73 -10.24 -13.44
C PRO A 167 2.59 -11.14 -13.92
N MET A 168 2.63 -12.43 -13.56
CA MET A 168 1.56 -13.37 -13.90
C MET A 168 0.22 -12.97 -13.26
N PHE A 169 0.21 -12.54 -11.99
CA PHE A 169 -1.03 -12.10 -11.33
C PHE A 169 -1.45 -10.68 -11.70
N LYS A 170 -0.52 -9.85 -12.20
CA LYS A 170 -0.90 -8.60 -12.88
C LYS A 170 -1.59 -8.87 -14.21
N ARG A 171 -1.15 -9.89 -14.96
CA ARG A 171 -1.72 -10.25 -16.26
C ARG A 171 -3.06 -10.98 -16.09
N ASP A 172 -3.11 -11.94 -15.17
CA ASP A 172 -4.29 -12.73 -14.86
C ASP A 172 -4.41 -12.91 -13.33
N PRO A 173 -5.30 -12.17 -12.66
CA PRO A 173 -5.51 -12.28 -11.22
C PRO A 173 -6.43 -13.44 -10.83
N LEU A 174 -7.07 -14.14 -11.78
CA LEU A 174 -8.06 -15.18 -11.46
C LEU A 174 -7.54 -16.29 -10.54
N PRO A 175 -6.28 -16.77 -10.65
CA PRO A 175 -5.77 -17.82 -9.77
C PRO A 175 -5.79 -17.46 -8.27
N VAL A 176 -5.68 -16.17 -7.92
CA VAL A 176 -5.65 -15.71 -6.52
C VAL A 176 -7.01 -15.22 -6.02
N MET A 177 -8.01 -15.06 -6.90
CA MET A 177 -9.37 -14.66 -6.49
C MET A 177 -10.01 -15.63 -5.49
N PRO A 178 -9.87 -16.98 -5.59
CA PRO A 178 -10.40 -17.90 -4.60
C PRO A 178 -9.82 -17.70 -3.19
N VAL A 179 -8.56 -17.26 -3.07
CA VAL A 179 -7.94 -16.91 -1.78
C VAL A 179 -8.66 -15.71 -1.17
N LEU A 180 -8.91 -14.66 -1.98
CA LEU A 180 -9.61 -13.46 -1.52
C LEU A 180 -11.08 -13.75 -1.16
N GLU A 181 -11.72 -14.67 -1.89
CA GLU A 181 -13.10 -15.10 -1.63
C GLU A 181 -13.25 -15.84 -0.29
N LYS A 182 -12.24 -16.61 0.14
CA LYS A 182 -12.19 -17.23 1.48
C LYS A 182 -12.01 -16.17 2.59
N LEU A 183 -11.21 -15.14 2.33
CA LEU A 183 -10.85 -14.10 3.31
C LEU A 183 -11.79 -12.89 3.34
N LYS A 184 -12.84 -12.86 2.50
CA LYS A 184 -13.70 -11.68 2.31
C LYS A 184 -14.47 -11.22 3.55
N ALA A 185 -14.57 -12.06 4.57
CA ALA A 185 -15.25 -11.76 5.83
C ALA A 185 -14.37 -12.07 7.05
N ASP A 186 -13.04 -12.06 6.88
CA ASP A 186 -12.10 -12.42 7.95
C ASP A 186 -12.31 -11.56 9.20
N PRO A 187 -12.36 -12.14 10.42
CA PRO A 187 -12.54 -11.38 11.66
C PRO A 187 -11.36 -10.44 11.96
N ALA A 188 -10.16 -10.73 11.46
CA ALA A 188 -8.97 -9.93 11.69
C ALA A 188 -8.92 -8.71 10.76
N LEU A 189 -8.87 -7.50 11.33
CA LEU A 189 -8.68 -6.28 10.54
C LEU A 189 -7.35 -6.29 9.77
N TYR A 190 -6.32 -6.94 10.33
CA TYR A 190 -5.02 -7.11 9.69
C TYR A 190 -5.13 -7.85 8.34
N VAL A 191 -5.90 -8.95 8.30
CA VAL A 191 -6.19 -9.71 7.07
C VAL A 191 -7.05 -8.89 6.12
N ARG A 192 -8.13 -8.26 6.61
CA ARG A 192 -9.02 -7.44 5.75
C ARG A 192 -8.29 -6.30 5.06
N LYS A 193 -7.34 -5.65 5.73
CA LYS A 193 -6.47 -4.62 5.12
C LYS A 193 -5.69 -5.19 3.94
N SER A 194 -5.12 -6.39 4.08
CA SER A 194 -4.42 -7.09 3.00
C SER A 194 -5.35 -7.40 1.83
N VAL A 195 -6.53 -7.99 2.08
CA VAL A 195 -7.51 -8.32 1.04
C VAL A 195 -7.93 -7.06 0.26
N ALA A 196 -8.23 -5.97 0.98
CA ALA A 196 -8.58 -4.70 0.36
C ALA A 196 -7.43 -4.11 -0.48
N ASN A 197 -6.18 -4.19 0.00
CA ASN A 197 -5.01 -3.75 -0.76
C ASN A 197 -4.75 -4.62 -1.98
N HIS A 198 -4.95 -5.93 -1.87
CA HIS A 198 -4.83 -6.86 -2.97
C HIS A 198 -5.85 -6.54 -4.07
N LEU A 199 -7.13 -6.41 -3.74
CA LEU A 199 -8.16 -6.00 -4.71
C LEU A 199 -7.86 -4.62 -5.31
N ASN A 200 -7.41 -3.66 -4.51
CA ASN A 200 -7.02 -2.35 -5.03
C ASN A 200 -5.80 -2.40 -5.96
N ASP A 201 -4.89 -3.36 -5.78
CA ASP A 201 -3.80 -3.61 -6.71
C ASP A 201 -4.30 -4.22 -8.02
N ILE A 202 -5.26 -5.15 -7.96
CA ILE A 202 -5.94 -5.72 -9.14
C ILE A 202 -6.68 -4.63 -9.92
N ALA A 203 -7.40 -3.73 -9.24
CA ALA A 203 -8.18 -2.65 -9.87
C ALA A 203 -7.34 -1.68 -10.75
N LYS A 204 -6.01 -1.69 -10.61
CA LYS A 204 -5.11 -0.86 -11.43
C LYS A 204 -4.99 -1.39 -12.87
N ASP A 205 -5.13 -2.70 -13.05
CA ASP A 205 -4.97 -3.39 -14.34
C ASP A 205 -6.28 -4.07 -14.80
N HIS A 206 -7.13 -4.51 -13.86
CA HIS A 206 -8.39 -5.23 -14.10
C HIS A 206 -9.56 -4.58 -13.32
N PRO A 207 -9.95 -3.33 -13.63
CA PRO A 207 -11.01 -2.62 -12.91
C PRO A 207 -12.35 -3.38 -12.95
N GLU A 208 -12.75 -3.90 -14.11
CA GLU A 208 -14.02 -4.62 -14.30
C GLU A 208 -14.19 -5.81 -13.37
N LEU A 209 -13.12 -6.58 -13.14
CA LEU A 209 -13.15 -7.72 -12.23
C LEU A 209 -13.41 -7.28 -10.78
N VAL A 210 -12.81 -6.17 -10.36
CA VAL A 210 -13.01 -5.63 -9.02
C VAL A 210 -14.39 -5.01 -8.88
N ILE A 211 -14.91 -4.34 -9.92
CA ILE A 211 -16.28 -3.81 -9.96
C ILE A 211 -17.30 -4.95 -9.82
N ALA A 212 -17.16 -6.02 -10.62
CA ALA A 212 -18.03 -7.18 -10.54
C ALA A 212 -17.96 -7.87 -9.16
N THR A 213 -16.75 -7.98 -8.59
CA THR A 213 -16.55 -8.52 -7.25
C THR A 213 -17.21 -7.63 -6.18
N ALA A 214 -17.05 -6.31 -6.27
CA ALA A 214 -17.65 -5.34 -5.36
C ALA A 214 -19.18 -5.39 -5.40
N LYS A 215 -19.79 -5.44 -6.59
CA LYS A 215 -21.23 -5.61 -6.79
C LYS A 215 -21.75 -6.91 -6.17
N ARG A 216 -21.01 -8.02 -6.30
CA ARG A 216 -21.38 -9.32 -5.69
C ARG A 216 -21.24 -9.33 -4.16
N TRP A 217 -20.21 -8.69 -3.63
CA TRP A 217 -19.85 -8.79 -2.21
C TRP A 217 -20.61 -7.79 -1.31
N LYS A 218 -20.85 -6.57 -1.80
CA LYS A 218 -21.42 -5.50 -0.99
C LYS A 218 -22.84 -5.84 -0.48
N GLY A 219 -23.14 -5.42 0.74
CA GLY A 219 -24.47 -5.49 1.36
C GLY A 219 -24.75 -6.78 2.15
N HIS A 220 -23.85 -7.77 2.10
CA HIS A 220 -24.07 -9.07 2.73
C HIS A 220 -23.42 -9.18 4.13
N ASN A 221 -22.31 -8.51 4.37
CA ASN A 221 -21.56 -8.58 5.63
C ASN A 221 -20.80 -7.28 5.90
N PRO A 222 -20.88 -6.67 7.11
CA PRO A 222 -20.18 -5.42 7.42
C PRO A 222 -18.66 -5.46 7.26
N LEU A 223 -18.04 -6.60 7.57
CA LEU A 223 -16.60 -6.81 7.42
C LEU A 223 -16.21 -6.83 5.93
N THR A 224 -17.04 -7.47 5.10
CA THR A 224 -16.88 -7.49 3.64
C THR A 224 -17.11 -6.10 3.04
N ASP A 225 -18.12 -5.37 3.49
CA ASP A 225 -18.40 -4.01 3.03
C ASP A 225 -17.23 -3.06 3.30
N TRP A 226 -16.58 -3.22 4.46
CA TRP A 226 -15.35 -2.52 4.77
C TRP A 226 -14.26 -2.82 3.74
N ILE A 227 -14.05 -4.10 3.38
CA ILE A 227 -13.06 -4.49 2.37
C ILE A 227 -13.40 -3.85 1.03
N VAL A 228 -14.66 -3.99 0.57
CA VAL A 228 -15.12 -3.48 -0.73
C VAL A 228 -14.90 -1.97 -0.83
N ARG A 229 -15.23 -1.21 0.22
CA ARG A 229 -14.98 0.25 0.28
C ARG A 229 -13.49 0.58 0.13
N HIS A 230 -12.62 -0.14 0.83
CA HIS A 230 -11.17 0.12 0.79
C HIS A 230 -10.52 -0.38 -0.51
N ALA A 231 -11.02 -1.47 -1.08
CA ALA A 231 -10.59 -2.02 -2.36
C ALA A 231 -10.89 -1.08 -3.53
N CYS A 232 -12.07 -0.44 -3.51
CA CYS A 232 -12.52 0.43 -4.60
C CYS A 232 -11.97 1.86 -4.50
N ARG A 233 -11.13 2.20 -3.52
CA ARG A 233 -10.66 3.59 -3.28
C ARG A 233 -10.03 4.25 -4.51
N THR A 234 -9.31 3.48 -5.34
CA THR A 234 -8.72 4.00 -6.58
C THR A 234 -9.78 4.28 -7.63
N LEU A 235 -10.81 3.43 -7.73
CA LEU A 235 -11.95 3.60 -8.65
C LEU A 235 -12.85 4.76 -8.21
N ILE A 236 -13.16 4.87 -6.91
CA ILE A 236 -13.84 6.04 -6.31
C ILE A 236 -13.07 7.31 -6.62
N LYS A 237 -11.74 7.28 -6.41
CA LYS A 237 -10.91 8.43 -6.75
C LYS A 237 -10.99 8.76 -8.23
N ARG A 238 -11.02 7.78 -9.13
CA ARG A 238 -11.20 7.99 -10.58
C ARG A 238 -12.62 8.39 -10.97
N ALA A 239 -13.57 8.36 -10.03
CA ALA A 239 -15.00 8.57 -10.24
C ALA A 239 -15.57 7.60 -11.28
N ASP A 240 -15.19 6.33 -11.16
CA ASP A 240 -15.74 5.24 -11.95
C ASP A 240 -17.28 5.15 -11.77
N PRO A 241 -18.10 5.23 -12.83
CA PRO A 241 -19.55 5.37 -12.71
C PRO A 241 -20.22 4.24 -11.90
N ASP A 242 -19.88 2.99 -12.21
CA ASP A 242 -20.43 1.81 -11.55
C ASP A 242 -20.12 1.80 -10.04
N ILE A 243 -18.89 2.19 -9.69
CA ILE A 243 -18.48 2.27 -8.28
C ILE A 243 -19.11 3.47 -7.59
N MET A 244 -19.25 4.59 -8.29
CA MET A 244 -19.89 5.78 -7.74
C MET A 244 -21.35 5.46 -7.37
N GLU A 245 -22.10 4.84 -8.29
CA GLU A 245 -23.46 4.34 -8.07
C GLU A 245 -23.50 3.32 -6.92
N LEU A 246 -22.60 2.33 -6.92
CA LEU A 246 -22.55 1.27 -5.90
C LEU A 246 -22.38 1.82 -4.47
N PHE A 247 -21.69 2.96 -4.31
CA PHE A 247 -21.54 3.64 -3.02
C PHE A 247 -22.55 4.76 -2.77
N GLY A 248 -23.53 4.92 -3.66
CA GLY A 248 -24.63 5.88 -3.57
C GLY A 248 -24.21 7.32 -3.83
N TYR A 249 -23.10 7.56 -4.53
CA TYR A 249 -22.75 8.91 -4.95
C TYR A 249 -23.76 9.41 -5.97
N THR A 250 -24.25 10.63 -5.76
CA THR A 250 -25.25 11.20 -6.66
C THR A 250 -24.68 11.37 -8.06
N GLU A 251 -25.40 10.86 -9.06
CA GLU A 251 -25.03 11.03 -10.46
C GLU A 251 -24.88 12.49 -10.81
N ALA A 252 -23.79 12.81 -11.50
CA ALA A 252 -23.48 14.19 -11.86
C ALA A 252 -24.34 14.68 -13.05
N GLY A 253 -24.91 13.76 -13.83
CA GLY A 253 -25.93 14.01 -14.83
C GLY A 253 -27.28 13.47 -14.36
N MET A 254 -28.00 14.21 -13.53
CA MET A 254 -29.39 13.87 -13.24
C MET A 254 -30.20 14.03 -14.54
N VAL A 255 -31.13 13.12 -14.79
CA VAL A 255 -32.20 13.29 -15.79
C VAL A 255 -32.85 14.67 -15.54
N GLY A 256 -32.55 15.65 -16.39
CA GLY A 256 -33.12 17.01 -16.35
C GLY A 256 -32.26 18.15 -15.79
N GLY A 257 -31.00 17.96 -15.32
CA GLY A 257 -30.20 19.09 -14.83
C GLY A 257 -28.76 18.81 -14.39
N ARG A 258 -27.95 19.87 -14.26
CA ARG A 258 -26.58 19.83 -13.71
C ARG A 258 -26.64 19.66 -12.18
N LEU A 259 -25.90 18.70 -11.61
CA LEU A 259 -25.79 18.48 -10.15
C LEU A 259 -25.34 19.74 -9.38
N ILE A 260 -24.45 20.52 -9.99
CA ILE A 260 -23.94 21.79 -9.48
C ILE A 260 -24.40 22.91 -10.39
N THR A 261 -25.09 23.91 -9.83
CA THR A 261 -25.70 25.02 -10.58
C THR A 261 -24.79 26.25 -10.66
N ASP A 262 -23.96 26.45 -9.63
CA ASP A 262 -22.96 27.52 -9.54
C ASP A 262 -21.73 27.00 -8.80
N ALA A 263 -20.53 27.45 -9.21
CA ALA A 263 -19.29 27.10 -8.55
C ALA A 263 -18.20 28.15 -8.80
N SER A 264 -17.36 28.37 -7.79
CA SER A 264 -16.21 29.25 -7.85
C SER A 264 -15.00 28.67 -7.13
N LEU A 265 -13.81 29.06 -7.61
CA LEU A 265 -12.54 28.73 -7.00
C LEU A 265 -11.63 29.95 -7.17
N THR A 266 -11.25 30.58 -6.08
CA THR A 266 -10.34 31.73 -6.06
C THR A 266 -9.10 31.40 -5.24
N LEU A 267 -7.99 32.06 -5.56
CA LEU A 267 -6.73 31.96 -4.85
C LEU A 267 -6.46 33.29 -4.16
N SER A 268 -5.80 33.26 -3.00
CA SER A 268 -5.41 34.48 -2.29
C SER A 268 -4.38 35.31 -3.05
N GLU A 269 -3.57 34.66 -3.89
CA GLU A 269 -2.49 35.25 -4.68
C GLU A 269 -2.57 34.74 -6.12
N GLU A 270 -2.17 35.58 -7.08
CA GLU A 270 -2.03 35.18 -8.50
C GLU A 270 -0.64 34.57 -8.78
N SER A 271 0.35 34.89 -7.95
CA SER A 271 1.72 34.37 -8.05
C SER A 271 2.34 34.12 -6.67
N ILE A 272 3.14 33.06 -6.56
CA ILE A 272 3.98 32.78 -5.37
C ILE A 272 5.37 32.31 -5.81
N VAL A 273 6.33 32.34 -4.89
CA VAL A 273 7.65 31.72 -5.10
C VAL A 273 7.62 30.25 -4.66
N LEU A 274 8.43 29.39 -5.31
CA LEU A 274 8.65 28.00 -4.89
C LEU A 274 8.95 27.89 -3.38
N GLY A 275 8.34 26.91 -2.71
CA GLY A 275 8.39 26.77 -1.26
C GLY A 275 7.31 27.59 -0.51
N GLY A 276 6.68 28.55 -1.19
CA GLY A 276 5.56 29.34 -0.66
C GLY A 276 4.27 28.55 -0.51
N GLU A 277 3.21 29.25 -0.09
CA GLU A 277 1.87 28.69 0.07
C GLU A 277 0.81 29.63 -0.48
N VAL A 278 -0.33 29.05 -0.86
CA VAL A 278 -1.50 29.80 -1.35
C VAL A 278 -2.76 29.30 -0.65
N GLN A 279 -3.65 30.21 -0.28
CA GLN A 279 -4.98 29.84 0.19
C GLN A 279 -5.93 29.75 -1.01
N LEU A 280 -6.57 28.61 -1.20
CA LEU A 280 -7.71 28.48 -2.10
C LEU A 280 -9.02 28.64 -1.33
N ARG A 281 -9.95 29.43 -1.88
CA ARG A 281 -11.32 29.56 -1.41
C ARG A 281 -12.25 29.00 -2.48
N TYR A 282 -13.12 28.09 -2.09
CA TYR A 282 -14.04 27.44 -3.02
C TYR A 282 -15.47 27.60 -2.55
N ALA A 283 -16.39 27.74 -3.49
CA ALA A 283 -17.82 27.71 -3.24
C ALA A 283 -18.52 26.93 -4.35
N PHE A 284 -19.63 26.28 -4.02
CA PHE A 284 -20.54 25.73 -5.02
C PHE A 284 -21.96 25.56 -4.46
N THR A 285 -22.94 25.53 -5.36
CA THR A 285 -24.35 25.38 -5.04
C THR A 285 -24.88 24.10 -5.67
N THR A 286 -25.48 23.23 -4.85
CA THR A 286 -26.13 22.02 -5.32
C THR A 286 -27.46 22.35 -5.99
N ALA A 287 -27.86 21.56 -6.99
CA ALA A 287 -29.19 21.68 -7.59
C ALA A 287 -30.28 21.55 -6.53
N GLU A 288 -31.37 22.30 -6.71
CA GLU A 288 -32.56 22.16 -5.87
C GLU A 288 -33.14 20.74 -5.97
N ARG A 289 -33.78 20.33 -4.88
CA ARG A 289 -34.46 19.05 -4.74
C ARG A 289 -35.79 19.29 -4.06
N GLU A 290 -36.78 18.48 -4.37
CA GLU A 290 -38.07 18.50 -3.68
C GLU A 290 -37.86 18.24 -2.18
N GLU A 291 -38.69 18.86 -1.36
CA GLU A 291 -38.67 18.67 0.08
C GLU A 291 -38.89 17.18 0.43
N GLY A 292 -38.04 16.63 1.30
CA GLY A 292 -38.06 15.20 1.64
C GLY A 292 -37.28 14.28 0.70
N SER A 293 -36.64 14.82 -0.35
CA SER A 293 -35.72 14.04 -1.19
C SER A 293 -34.53 13.49 -0.41
N GLU A 294 -33.97 12.37 -0.88
CA GLU A 294 -32.75 11.81 -0.31
C GLU A 294 -31.56 12.79 -0.41
N PRO A 295 -30.67 12.81 0.60
CA PRO A 295 -29.46 13.62 0.56
C PRO A 295 -28.56 13.31 -0.64
N LEU A 296 -27.88 14.35 -1.14
CA LEU A 296 -26.86 14.25 -2.17
C LEU A 296 -25.56 13.76 -1.56
N LYS A 297 -25.08 12.59 -1.96
CA LYS A 297 -23.77 12.11 -1.54
C LYS A 297 -22.70 12.63 -2.49
N LEU A 298 -21.84 13.49 -1.95
CA LEU A 298 -20.85 14.24 -2.72
C LEU A 298 -19.43 13.95 -2.24
N ARG A 299 -18.56 13.64 -3.21
CA ARG A 299 -17.11 13.66 -3.09
C ARG A 299 -16.60 14.96 -3.68
N VAL A 300 -16.06 15.82 -2.83
CA VAL A 300 -15.51 17.13 -3.17
C VAL A 300 -14.00 17.06 -3.09
N GLU A 301 -13.31 17.44 -4.16
CA GLU A 301 -11.86 17.44 -4.25
C GLU A 301 -11.36 18.74 -4.87
N TYR A 302 -10.16 19.18 -4.50
CA TYR A 302 -9.43 20.12 -5.33
C TYR A 302 -8.32 19.39 -6.09
N GLY A 303 -8.10 19.79 -7.32
CA GLY A 303 -7.03 19.31 -8.19
C GLY A 303 -5.97 20.39 -8.38
N ILE A 304 -4.73 19.96 -8.55
CA ILE A 304 -3.64 20.80 -9.06
C ILE A 304 -3.01 20.10 -10.25
N ASP A 305 -2.99 20.75 -11.39
CA ASP A 305 -2.16 20.38 -12.53
C ASP A 305 -0.74 20.85 -12.25
N PHE A 306 0.06 19.97 -11.64
CA PHE A 306 1.44 20.28 -11.28
C PHE A 306 2.34 20.32 -12.51
N VAL A 307 3.11 21.39 -12.65
CA VAL A 307 4.19 21.46 -13.64
C VAL A 307 5.25 20.42 -13.31
N LYS A 308 5.74 19.74 -14.34
CA LYS A 308 6.79 18.71 -14.28
C LYS A 308 8.10 19.29 -14.80
N SER A 309 9.21 18.58 -14.58
CA SER A 309 10.53 18.96 -15.11
C SER A 309 10.56 19.15 -16.63
N SER A 310 9.69 18.46 -17.36
CA SER A 310 9.52 18.57 -18.81
C SER A 310 8.68 19.77 -19.27
N GLY A 311 8.11 20.56 -18.35
CA GLY A 311 7.15 21.62 -18.66
C GLY A 311 5.72 21.15 -18.92
N SER A 312 5.48 19.84 -19.03
CA SER A 312 4.12 19.29 -19.05
C SER A 312 3.47 19.34 -17.66
N THR A 313 2.15 19.16 -17.61
CA THR A 313 1.39 19.13 -16.35
C THR A 313 0.88 17.75 -16.00
N SER A 314 0.63 17.50 -14.71
CA SER A 314 -0.01 16.28 -14.21
C SER A 314 -1.00 16.60 -13.09
N LEU A 315 -2.25 16.22 -13.30
CA LEU A 315 -3.31 16.40 -12.31
C LEU A 315 -3.07 15.56 -11.05
N LYS A 316 -3.10 16.20 -9.89
CA LYS A 316 -3.21 15.55 -8.59
C LYS A 316 -4.44 16.09 -7.85
N ARG A 317 -5.41 15.20 -7.62
CA ARG A 317 -6.58 15.47 -6.77
C ARG A 317 -6.34 15.16 -5.29
N PHE A 318 -6.88 16.02 -4.44
CA PHE A 318 -6.84 16.02 -2.98
C PHE A 318 -8.26 16.13 -2.43
N LEU A 319 -8.58 15.29 -1.44
CA LEU A 319 -9.91 15.25 -0.84
C LEU A 319 -10.17 16.48 0.03
N LEU A 320 -11.30 17.14 -0.20
CA LEU A 320 -11.86 18.18 0.68
C LEU A 320 -12.97 17.59 1.56
N SER A 321 -13.89 16.85 0.95
CA SER A 321 -15.04 16.27 1.64
C SER A 321 -15.56 15.02 0.95
N ASP A 322 -16.18 14.11 1.71
CA ASP A 322 -16.83 12.89 1.22
C ASP A 322 -18.02 12.61 2.16
N ARG A 323 -19.18 13.21 1.90
CA ARG A 323 -20.35 13.20 2.81
C ARG A 323 -21.66 13.54 2.10
N GLU A 324 -22.76 13.47 2.83
CA GLU A 324 -24.12 13.79 2.37
C GLU A 324 -24.51 15.25 2.61
N TRP A 325 -25.23 15.82 1.65
CA TRP A 325 -25.57 17.24 1.54
C TRP A 325 -27.03 17.39 1.12
N GLN A 326 -27.70 18.46 1.56
CA GLN A 326 -29.06 18.74 1.10
C GLN A 326 -29.03 19.47 -0.26
N GLY A 327 -30.09 19.33 -1.05
CA GLY A 327 -30.28 20.08 -2.30
C GLY A 327 -30.43 21.59 -2.06
N GLY A 328 -30.10 22.41 -3.06
CA GLY A 328 -30.21 23.87 -3.02
C GLY A 328 -29.27 24.58 -2.03
N LYS A 329 -28.31 23.86 -1.44
CA LYS A 329 -27.38 24.45 -0.47
C LYS A 329 -26.12 24.98 -1.15
N ARG A 330 -25.80 26.23 -0.85
CA ARG A 330 -24.47 26.79 -1.10
C ARG A 330 -23.51 26.29 -0.03
N VAL A 331 -22.34 25.82 -0.45
CA VAL A 331 -21.27 25.43 0.46
C VAL A 331 -19.98 26.08 0.05
N GLU A 332 -19.24 26.48 1.07
CA GLU A 332 -18.01 27.21 0.96
C GLU A 332 -16.95 26.56 1.84
N GLY A 333 -15.68 26.80 1.51
CA GLY A 333 -14.57 26.39 2.34
C GLY A 333 -13.26 26.98 1.87
N GLU A 334 -12.26 26.84 2.73
CA GLU A 334 -10.93 27.34 2.49
C GLU A 334 -9.90 26.22 2.72
N ARG A 335 -8.83 26.24 1.94
CA ARG A 335 -7.73 25.29 2.10
C ARG A 335 -6.39 25.96 1.74
N THR A 336 -5.39 25.80 2.58
CA THR A 336 -4.02 26.20 2.25
C THR A 336 -3.29 25.06 1.55
N HIS A 337 -2.62 25.36 0.44
CA HIS A 337 -1.70 24.45 -0.25
C HIS A 337 -0.27 24.99 -0.17
N ARG A 338 0.66 24.13 0.24
CA ARG A 338 2.09 24.45 0.37
C ARG A 338 2.88 23.82 -0.76
N PHE A 339 3.70 24.60 -1.47
CA PHE A 339 4.62 24.15 -2.50
C PHE A 339 6.01 23.79 -1.93
N ALA A 340 6.04 23.29 -0.70
CA ALA A 340 7.26 22.79 -0.08
C ALA A 340 7.62 21.42 -0.67
N ASP A 341 8.88 21.25 -1.05
CA ASP A 341 9.37 19.98 -1.56
C ASP A 341 9.22 18.86 -0.52
N LEU A 342 8.76 17.71 -1.01
CA LEU A 342 8.63 16.48 -0.24
C LEU A 342 9.67 15.48 -0.76
N THR A 343 10.07 14.53 0.10
CA THR A 343 10.93 13.41 -0.32
C THR A 343 10.37 12.62 -1.51
N THR A 344 9.05 12.68 -1.72
CA THR A 344 8.33 12.00 -2.81
C THR A 344 7.90 12.92 -3.95
N ARG A 345 8.11 14.23 -3.83
CA ARG A 345 7.66 15.21 -4.83
C ARG A 345 8.49 16.49 -4.79
N LYS A 346 9.18 16.74 -5.90
CA LYS A 346 9.76 18.03 -6.24
C LYS A 346 8.73 18.89 -6.99
N HIS A 347 8.64 20.16 -6.65
CA HIS A 347 7.85 21.16 -7.36
C HIS A 347 8.72 21.90 -8.37
N TYR A 348 8.08 22.43 -9.42
CA TYR A 348 8.75 23.14 -10.51
C TYR A 348 8.06 24.49 -10.70
N ALA A 349 8.81 25.49 -11.14
CA ALA A 349 8.23 26.79 -11.47
C ALA A 349 7.33 26.68 -12.73
N GLY A 350 6.38 27.60 -12.87
CA GLY A 350 5.47 27.72 -13.99
C GLY A 350 4.01 27.82 -13.58
N ASN A 351 3.14 27.85 -14.59
CA ASN A 351 1.69 27.99 -14.44
C ASN A 351 1.05 26.68 -13.95
N HIS A 352 0.53 26.72 -12.73
CA HIS A 352 -0.26 25.65 -12.12
C HIS A 352 -1.75 25.97 -12.26
N VAL A 353 -2.56 24.95 -12.59
CA VAL A 353 -4.02 25.10 -12.65
C VAL A 353 -4.63 24.43 -11.44
N PHE A 354 -5.38 25.20 -10.67
CA PHE A 354 -6.20 24.71 -9.57
C PHE A 354 -7.61 24.43 -10.09
N THR A 355 -8.19 23.29 -9.71
CA THR A 355 -9.51 22.86 -10.18
C THR A 355 -10.36 22.38 -8.99
N LEU A 356 -11.66 22.62 -9.03
CA LEU A 356 -12.64 22.10 -8.07
C LEU A 356 -13.42 20.97 -8.73
N TRP A 357 -13.54 19.84 -8.05
CA TRP A 357 -14.19 18.63 -8.56
C TRP A 357 -15.30 18.18 -7.61
N VAL A 358 -16.46 17.85 -8.17
CA VAL A 358 -17.57 17.22 -7.45
C VAL A 358 -17.95 15.94 -8.18
N ASN A 359 -17.92 14.80 -7.47
CA ASN A 359 -18.23 13.48 -8.01
C ASN A 359 -17.49 13.16 -9.33
N GLY A 360 -16.25 13.64 -9.47
CA GLY A 360 -15.43 13.40 -10.64
C GLY A 360 -15.63 14.36 -11.82
N ILE A 361 -16.52 15.35 -11.68
CA ILE A 361 -16.69 16.41 -12.67
C ILE A 361 -16.01 17.68 -12.18
N GLU A 362 -15.22 18.30 -13.05
CA GLU A 362 -14.66 19.63 -12.80
C GLU A 362 -15.76 20.70 -12.89
N VAL A 363 -15.90 21.51 -11.84
CA VAL A 363 -16.96 22.53 -11.73
C VAL A 363 -16.44 23.96 -11.66
N ALA A 364 -15.16 24.17 -11.30
CA ALA A 364 -14.51 25.48 -11.30
C ALA A 364 -12.99 25.35 -11.44
N ARG A 365 -12.32 26.42 -11.85
CA ARG A 365 -10.86 26.47 -11.98
C ARG A 365 -10.28 27.86 -11.73
N SER A 366 -9.00 27.88 -11.34
CA SER A 366 -8.17 29.08 -11.20
C SER A 366 -6.72 28.77 -11.62
N LYS A 367 -5.89 29.80 -11.76
CA LYS A 367 -4.48 29.68 -12.15
C LYS A 367 -3.58 30.31 -11.10
N LEU A 368 -2.40 29.72 -10.91
CA LEU A 368 -1.34 30.24 -10.05
C LEU A 368 -0.03 30.20 -10.82
N GLN A 369 0.65 31.34 -10.91
CA GLN A 369 2.03 31.38 -11.34
C GLN A 369 2.93 31.00 -10.16
N VAL A 370 3.82 30.02 -10.33
CA VAL A 370 4.82 29.68 -9.32
C VAL A 370 6.20 30.04 -9.87
N ASP A 371 6.85 31.03 -9.28
CA ASP A 371 8.14 31.53 -9.73
C ASP A 371 9.29 30.76 -9.09
N ALA A 372 10.39 30.66 -9.84
CA ALA A 372 11.64 30.18 -9.25
C ALA A 372 12.09 31.19 -8.18
N GLY A 373 12.53 30.71 -7.02
CA GLY A 373 13.18 31.59 -6.04
C GLY A 373 14.42 32.23 -6.65
N GLU A 374 14.72 33.46 -6.25
CA GLU A 374 16.00 34.09 -6.62
C GLU A 374 17.14 33.18 -6.16
N VAL A 375 18.00 32.80 -7.12
CA VAL A 375 19.24 32.09 -6.84
C VAL A 375 20.18 33.13 -6.24
N GLY A 376 20.17 33.23 -4.90
CA GLY A 376 21.14 34.00 -4.13
C GLY A 376 22.52 33.36 -4.13
#